data_AF-A0A378MXF9-F1
#
_entry.id   AF-A0A378MXF9-F1
#
_cell.length_a   1.000
_cell.length_b   1.000
_cell.length_c   1.000
_cell.angle_alpha   90.00
_cell.angle_beta   90.00
_cell.angle_gamma   90.00
#
_symmetry.space_group_name_H-M   'P 1'
#
loop_
_entity.id
_entity.type
_entity.pdbx_description
1 polymer ?
#
loop_
_entity_poly.entity_id
_entity_poly.type
_entity_poly.pdbx_seq_one_letter_code
_entity_poly.pdbx_strand_id
1 'polypeptide(L)' 'MAHNHPSGSCLPSESDRSLTKKIEMACELVDIRFVDHIIVGKGDYFSFEEEKLEMKEHSFLQISDRK' A
#
# COMPACT_ATOMS: atom_id res chain seq x y z
N MET A 1 6.41 7.60 -1.22
CA MET A 1 6.82 7.99 0.15
C MET A 1 7.45 6.79 0.81
N ALA A 2 8.40 6.97 1.73
CA ALA A 2 8.90 5.87 2.54
C ALA A 2 9.20 6.33 3.97
N HIS A 3 8.96 5.45 4.96
CA HIS A 3 9.42 5.64 6.33
C HIS A 3 9.78 4.32 6.98
N ASN A 4 10.50 4.39 8.10
CA ASN A 4 10.86 3.22 8.89
C ASN A 4 9.95 3.10 10.12
N HIS A 5 9.67 1.86 10.54
CA HIS A 5 9.11 1.58 11.85
C HIS A 5 10.23 1.17 12.81
N PRO A 6 10.59 1.99 13.81
CA PRO A 6 11.65 1.66 14.77
C PRO A 6 11.40 0.35 15.55
N SER A 7 10.14 -0.10 15.64
CA SER A 7 9.76 -1.39 16.21
C SER A 7 10.27 -2.59 15.40
N GLY A 8 10.64 -2.39 14.13
CA GLY A 8 11.06 -3.44 13.20
C GLY A 8 9.92 -4.12 12.44
N SER A 9 8.65 -3.86 12.77
CA SER A 9 7.50 -4.38 12.03
C SER A 9 7.19 -3.51 10.81
N CYS A 10 7.08 -4.09 9.61
CA CYS A 10 6.66 -3.37 8.41
C CYS A 10 5.13 -3.23 8.29
N LEU A 11 4.33 -3.82 9.20
CA LEU A 11 2.88 -3.74 9.12
C LEU A 11 2.40 -2.28 9.26
N PRO A 12 1.54 -1.79 8.34
CA PRO A 12 1.01 -0.44 8.41
C PRO A 12 0.06 -0.28 9.61
N SER A 13 0.18 0.83 10.32
CA SER A 13 -0.82 1.27 11.28
C SER A 13 -2.03 1.88 10.58
N GLU A 14 -3.14 2.06 11.31
CA GLU A 14 -4.30 2.81 10.82
C GLU A 14 -3.96 4.27 10.43
N SER A 15 -2.95 4.84 11.09
CA SER A 15 -2.46 6.18 10.77
C SER A 15 -1.73 6.20 9.42
N ASP A 16 -0.93 5.17 9.14
CA ASP A 16 -0.25 5.01 7.85
C ASP A 16 -1.27 4.85 6.73
N ARG A 17 -2.29 3.99 6.92
CA ARG A 17 -3.38 3.80 5.94
C ARG A 17 -4.13 5.11 5.68
N SER A 18 -4.47 5.85 6.74
CA SER A 18 -5.16 7.14 6.64
C SER A 18 -4.32 8.21 5.95
N LEU A 19 -3.01 8.25 6.23
CA LEU A 19 -2.07 9.19 5.62
C LEU A 19 -1.90 8.88 4.12
N THR A 20 -1.72 7.61 3.78
CA THR A 20 -1.60 7.13 2.39
C THR A 20 -2.75 7.65 1.55
N LYS A 21 -3.99 7.42 2.03
CA LYS A 21 -5.20 7.85 1.33
C LYS A 21 -5.27 9.37 1.14
N LYS A 22 -4.89 10.14 2.16
CA LYS A 22 -4.87 11.61 2.07
C LYS A 22 -3.84 12.10 1.05
N ILE A 23 -2.65 11.50 1.02
CA ILE A 23 -1.60 11.86 0.07
C ILE A 23 -2.01 11.47 -1.35
N GLU A 24 -2.55 10.27 -1.56
CA GLU A 24 -3.07 9.84 -2.86
C GLU A 24 -4.10 10.82 -3.41
N MET A 25 -5.11 11.18 -2.60
CA MET A 25 -6.13 12.16 -2.98
C MET A 25 -5.52 13.54 -3.27
N ALA A 26 -4.56 14.00 -2.47
CA ALA A 26 -3.91 15.29 -2.68
C ALA A 26 -3.08 15.32 -3.98
N CYS A 27 -2.37 14.22 -4.27
CA CYS A 27 -1.61 14.05 -5.49
C CYS A 27 -2.50 14.05 -6.74
N GLU A 28 -3.67 13.40 -6.67
CA GLU A 28 -4.69 13.41 -7.73
C GLU A 28 -5.19 14.82 -8.05
N LEU A 29 -5.41 15.66 -7.02
CA LEU A 29 -5.87 17.05 -7.21
C LEU A 29 -4.90 17.94 -7.98
N VAL A 30 -3.61 17.58 -8.01
CA VAL A 30 -2.55 18.37 -8.68
C VAL A 30 -1.87 17.62 -9.82
N ASP A 31 -2.51 16.55 -10.32
CA ASP A 31 -2.04 15.73 -11.43
C ASP A 31 -0.61 15.16 -11.22
N ILE A 32 -0.30 14.80 -9.98
CA ILE A 32 0.93 14.10 -9.62
C ILE A 32 0.61 12.64 -9.34
N ARG A 33 1.37 11.72 -9.93
CA ARG A 33 1.24 10.30 -9.64
C ARG A 33 1.90 9.97 -8.29
N PHE A 34 1.10 9.55 -7.31
CA PHE A 34 1.61 8.89 -6.11
C PHE A 34 1.94 7.43 -6.43
N VAL A 35 3.22 7.08 -6.47
CA VAL A 35 3.67 5.77 -6.96
C VAL A 35 3.48 4.68 -5.91
N ASP A 36 3.92 4.92 -4.68
CA ASP A 36 3.85 3.94 -3.61
C ASP A 36 4.08 4.60 -2.23
N HIS A 37 3.67 3.89 -1.18
CA HIS A 37 4.05 4.10 0.19
C HIS A 37 4.75 2.85 0.72
N ILE A 38 6.04 2.96 1.03
CA ILE A 38 6.86 1.86 1.52
C ILE A 38 7.15 2.03 3.02
N ILE A 39 6.84 1.01 3.81
CA ILE A 39 7.20 0.94 5.23
C ILE A 39 8.35 -0.05 5.41
N VAL A 40 9.47 0.42 5.93
CA VAL A 40 10.68 -0.41 6.12
C VAL A 40 10.75 -0.92 7.56
N GLY A 41 10.78 -2.24 7.70
CA GLY A 41 10.98 -2.96 8.95
C GLY A 41 12.39 -3.55 9.06
N LYS A 42 12.58 -4.51 9.97
CA LYS A 42 13.86 -5.20 10.15
C LYS A 42 14.03 -6.34 9.14
N GLY A 43 14.75 -6.07 8.06
CA GLY A 43 15.03 -7.06 7.01
C GLY A 43 13.83 -7.36 6.12
N ASP A 44 12.78 -6.55 6.20
CA ASP A 44 11.54 -6.70 5.45
C ASP A 44 10.90 -5.33 5.17
N TYR A 45 9.94 -5.28 4.26
CA TYR A 45 9.19 -4.07 3.92
C TYR A 45 7.72 -4.38 3.66
N PHE A 46 6.91 -3.34 3.62
CA PHE A 46 5.53 -3.38 3.16
C PHE A 46 5.34 -2.32 2.09
N SER A 47 4.78 -2.72 0.94
CA SER A 47 4.39 -1.82 -0.15
C SER A 47 2.87 -1.78 -0.25
N PHE A 48 2.30 -0.57 -0.18
CA PHE A 48 0.86 -0.37 -0.37
C PHE A 48 0.43 -0.71 -1.81
N GLU A 49 1.29 -0.46 -2.80
CA GLU A 49 0.96 -0.83 -4.18
C GLU A 49 1.02 -2.34 -4.41
N GLU A 50 1.99 -3.04 -3.81
CA GLU A 50 2.07 -4.51 -3.85
C GLU A 50 0.83 -5.16 -3.18
N GLU A 51 0.43 -4.69 -1.98
CA GLU A 51 -0.79 -5.18 -1.29
C GLU A 51 -2.04 -5.05 -2.19
N LYS A 52 -2.20 -3.93 -2.90
CA LYS A 52 -3.32 -3.73 -3.83
C LYS A 52 -3.29 -4.71 -5.01
N LEU A 53 -2.10 -5.03 -5.54
CA LEU A 53 -1.95 -5.95 -6.66
C LEU A 53 -2.30 -7.38 -6.26
N GLU A 54 -1.80 -7.84 -5.11
CA GLU A 54 -2.13 -9.15 -4.56
C GLU A 54 -3.64 -9.29 -4.33
N MET A 55 -4.29 -8.29 -3.72
CA MET A 55 -5.74 -8.29 -3.52
C MET A 55 -6.51 -8.38 -4.84
N LYS A 56 -6.03 -7.71 -5.90
CA LYS A 56 -6.64 -7.77 -7.24
C LYS A 56 -6.49 -9.16 -7.85
N GLU A 57 -5.31 -9.79 -7.76
CA GLU A 57 -5.10 -11.15 -8.27
C GLU A 57 -5.99 -12.17 -7.57
N HIS A 58 -6.10 -12.10 -6.24
CA HIS A 58 -7.00 -12.96 -5.47
C HIS A 58 -8.47 -12.77 -5.88
N SER A 59 -8.90 -11.52 -6.09
CA SER A 59 -10.27 -11.25 -6.56
C SER A 59 -10.53 -11.80 -7.96
N PHE A 60 -9.52 -11.75 -8.85
CA PHE A 60 -9.63 -12.23 -10.22
C PHE A 60 -9.76 -13.76 -10.30
N LEU A 61 -8.94 -14.48 -9.52
CA LEU A 61 -8.99 -15.95 -9.44
C LEU A 61 -10.35 -16.46 -8.92
N GLN A 62 -10.93 -15.78 -7.92
CA GLN A 62 -12.27 -16.12 -7.42
C GLN A 62 -13.38 -15.91 -8.45
N ILE A 63 -13.18 -15.03 -9.43
CA ILE A 63 -14.15 -14.79 -10.52
C ILE A 63 -13.97 -15.84 -11.62
N SER A 64 -12.76 -16.28 -11.92
CA SER A 64 -12.50 -17.31 -12.95
C SER A 64 -13.05 -18.68 -12.57
N ASP A 65 -12.98 -19.05 -11.28
CA ASP A 65 -13.47 -20.34 -10.78
C ASP A 65 -15.01 -20.45 -10.75
N ARG A 66 -15.73 -19.36 -11.07
CA ARG A 66 -17.21 -19.32 -11.16
C ARG A 66 -17.76 -19.39 -12.58
N LYS A 67 -16.94 -19.71 -13.59
CA LYS A 67 -17.35 -20.03 -14.96
C LYS A 67 -17.19 -21.51 -15.25
#